data_AF-A0A6J6NNZ9-F1
#
_entry.id   AF-A0A6J6NNZ9-F1
#
_cell.length_a   1.000
_cell.length_b   1.000
_cell.length_c   1.000
_cell.angle_alpha   90.00
_cell.angle_beta   90.00
_cell.angle_gamma   90.00
#
_symmetry.space_group_name_H-M   'P 1'
#
loop_
_entity.id
_entity.type
_entity.pdbx_description
1 polymer ?
#
loop_
_entity_poly.entity_id
_entity_poly.type
_entity_poly.pdbx_seq_one_letter_code
_entity_poly.pdbx_strand_id
1 'polypeptide(L)'
;MRTSYGWDKGTSRPYDVRPYPRHVSELPHRLRAALQQADFTYDAVAELLGPLAHDALARNETTPGLRRTRGGTPLETLARLFLLQTPVPLAAAEAALPGLVDRLAVEGLVEQSVGEVAARLDVRPYATAQAEGDEHLWVVSDLTPGLDGSANRVGTDHVLGISPASTSLAQLTVRDEVATSLDLGTGCGVQALHLARHSGRVVATDVNQRALRLTRFNAELNDVADRVEVRDGSFFEPVRGERFDLIATNPPFVISPATGERLVYRDSGLPGDRVVEDIVRAAPRHLTEGGRCQILANWVIARDTPWDERLASWIAPDCDALVVQREVIDPAAYVELWLKDAGQHPTTGGQTRDYAYRYDTWLSWFEEQGIEAIGFGWINLRRGGSARELLAWPYDVEQPIAPALGEWSEAVRVPVGPESRLVLRSDVQQESLGAPGAEDPSTIVLRQQRGLRRARQADTVVAGLVGACDGELTVGQILDALAELLDLDPAATREDYLPVVADLVREGFLSV
;
A
#
# COMPACT_ATOMS: atom_id res chain seq x y z
N MET A 1 -32.74 37.62 -1.69
CA MET A 1 -33.64 36.95 -0.72
C MET A 1 -32.94 35.65 -0.32
N ARG A 2 -32.30 35.63 0.86
CA ARG A 2 -31.58 34.47 1.40
C ARG A 2 -32.56 33.58 2.16
N THR A 3 -32.51 32.27 1.97
CA THR A 3 -33.12 31.30 2.88
C THR A 3 -32.05 30.33 3.34
N SER A 4 -31.74 30.45 4.63
CA SER A 4 -30.86 29.60 5.44
C SER A 4 -31.58 28.35 5.90
N TYR A 5 -30.93 27.19 5.86
CA TYR A 5 -31.26 26.06 6.73
C TYR A 5 -30.16 25.94 7.78
N GLY A 6 -30.53 26.22 9.02
CA GLY A 6 -29.68 26.12 10.20
C GLY A 6 -29.67 24.69 10.74
N TRP A 7 -28.49 24.19 11.06
CA TRP A 7 -28.30 23.04 11.93
C TRP A 7 -27.97 23.55 13.32
N ASP A 8 -28.78 23.11 14.29
CA ASP A 8 -28.80 23.59 15.66
C ASP A 8 -27.51 23.19 16.41
N LYS A 9 -26.98 24.13 17.21
CA LYS A 9 -25.73 24.00 17.96
C LYS A 9 -26.04 23.55 19.39
N GLY A 10 -25.88 22.26 19.65
CA GLY A 10 -25.78 21.74 21.02
C GLY A 10 -24.43 22.13 21.63
N THR A 11 -24.47 22.95 22.69
CA THR A 11 -23.31 23.46 23.44
C THR A 11 -22.43 22.34 24.02
N SER A 12 -21.13 22.43 23.76
CA SER A 12 -20.06 21.54 24.23
C SER A 12 -19.83 21.63 25.74
N ARG A 13 -19.73 20.46 26.38
CA ARG A 13 -19.06 20.31 27.69
C ARG A 13 -17.62 19.86 27.46
N PRO A 14 -16.66 20.25 28.30
CA PRO A 14 -15.27 19.80 28.18
C PRO A 14 -15.18 18.29 28.36
N TYR A 15 -14.52 17.60 27.43
CA TYR A 15 -14.25 16.17 27.48
C TYR A 15 -13.31 15.88 28.64
N ASP A 16 -13.84 15.27 29.71
CA ASP A 16 -13.07 14.62 30.78
C ASP A 16 -12.53 13.31 30.19
N VAL A 17 -11.23 13.27 29.85
CA VAL A 17 -10.55 12.06 29.37
C VAL A 17 -10.38 11.13 30.56
N ARG A 18 -11.43 10.38 30.88
CA ARG A 18 -11.32 9.22 31.78
C ARG A 18 -10.78 8.05 30.97
N PRO A 19 -9.76 7.32 31.48
CA PRO A 19 -9.34 6.08 30.83
C PRO A 19 -10.52 5.13 30.79
N TYR A 20 -10.86 4.66 29.58
CA TYR A 20 -11.82 3.56 29.41
C TYR A 20 -11.35 2.37 30.25
N PRO A 21 -12.21 1.75 31.07
CA PRO A 21 -11.84 0.56 31.81
C PRO A 21 -11.50 -0.56 30.80
N ARG A 22 -10.21 -0.88 30.69
CA ARG A 22 -9.72 -2.02 29.91
C ARG A 22 -10.13 -3.31 30.62
N HIS A 23 -11.29 -3.87 30.27
CA HIS A 23 -11.41 -5.33 30.33
C HIS A 23 -10.59 -5.87 29.16
N VAL A 24 -9.27 -6.01 29.36
CA VAL A 24 -8.39 -6.66 28.36
C VAL A 24 -8.86 -8.11 28.30
N SER A 25 -9.41 -8.51 27.16
CA SER A 25 -9.69 -9.92 26.94
C SER A 25 -8.35 -10.65 26.89
N GLU A 26 -8.17 -11.71 27.68
CA GLU A 26 -6.97 -12.54 27.57
C GLU A 26 -6.95 -13.38 26.27
N LEU A 27 -8.06 -13.38 25.51
CA LEU A 27 -8.24 -14.24 24.35
C LEU A 27 -7.19 -14.02 23.25
N PRO A 28 -6.85 -12.78 22.81
CA PRO A 28 -5.85 -12.60 21.76
C PRO A 28 -4.48 -13.17 22.15
N HIS A 29 -4.03 -12.92 23.38
CA HIS A 29 -2.75 -13.45 23.89
C HIS A 29 -2.76 -14.98 24.01
N ARG A 30 -3.88 -15.57 24.48
CA ARG A 30 -4.00 -17.04 24.53
C ARG A 30 -4.08 -17.66 23.14
N LEU A 31 -4.75 -17.00 22.20
CA LEU A 31 -4.79 -17.41 20.80
C LEU A 31 -3.38 -17.38 20.20
N ARG A 32 -2.62 -16.29 20.38
CA ARG A 32 -1.20 -16.17 19.98
C ARG A 32 -0.39 -17.38 20.45
N ALA A 33 -0.47 -17.71 21.73
CA ALA A 33 0.26 -18.84 22.32
C ALA A 33 -0.13 -20.18 21.69
N ALA A 34 -1.42 -20.39 21.39
CA ALA A 34 -1.88 -21.62 20.72
C ALA A 34 -1.40 -21.70 19.26
N LEU A 35 -1.42 -20.58 18.53
CA LEU A 35 -0.91 -20.51 17.15
C LEU A 35 0.60 -20.81 17.11
N GLN A 36 1.38 -20.26 18.06
CA GLN A 36 2.80 -20.56 18.22
C GLN A 36 3.04 -22.04 18.57
N GLN A 37 2.28 -22.59 19.51
CA GLN A 37 2.41 -24.00 19.90
C GLN A 37 2.11 -24.97 18.76
N ALA A 38 1.20 -24.58 17.86
CA ALA A 38 0.86 -25.35 16.68
C ALA A 38 1.80 -25.09 15.48
N ASP A 39 2.86 -24.28 15.64
CA ASP A 39 3.76 -23.85 14.58
C ASP A 39 3.02 -23.21 13.39
N PHE A 40 1.95 -22.46 13.66
CA PHE A 40 1.12 -21.83 12.65
C PHE A 40 1.76 -20.54 12.15
N THR A 41 2.95 -20.63 11.58
CA THR A 41 3.75 -19.50 11.07
C THR A 41 3.67 -19.43 9.54
N TYR A 42 4.09 -18.30 8.95
CA TYR A 42 4.06 -18.16 7.49
C TYR A 42 4.94 -19.22 6.81
N ASP A 43 6.16 -19.40 7.31
CA ASP A 43 7.13 -20.33 6.73
C ASP A 43 6.71 -21.79 6.90
N ALA A 44 6.23 -22.19 8.09
CA ALA A 44 5.75 -23.54 8.34
C ALA A 44 4.52 -23.89 7.48
N VAL A 45 3.59 -22.93 7.30
CA VAL A 45 2.45 -23.09 6.39
C VAL A 45 2.91 -23.19 4.93
N ALA A 46 3.87 -22.36 4.51
CA ALA A 46 4.42 -22.41 3.16
C ALA A 46 5.11 -23.75 2.88
N GLU A 47 5.86 -24.29 3.84
CA GLU A 47 6.48 -25.61 3.75
C GLU A 47 5.42 -26.73 3.67
N LEU A 48 4.43 -26.70 4.57
CA LEU A 48 3.33 -27.68 4.61
C LEU A 48 2.57 -27.76 3.27
N LEU A 49 2.19 -26.60 2.72
CA LEU A 49 1.47 -26.53 1.45
C LEU A 49 2.39 -26.86 0.26
N GLY A 50 3.62 -26.39 0.31
CA GLY A 50 4.55 -26.37 -0.82
C GLY A 50 4.10 -25.45 -1.96
N PRO A 51 4.98 -25.18 -2.95
CA PRO A 51 4.76 -24.12 -3.95
C PRO A 51 3.44 -24.28 -4.72
N LEU A 52 3.14 -25.49 -5.18
CA LEU A 52 1.92 -25.77 -5.96
C LEU A 52 0.64 -25.40 -5.21
N ALA A 53 0.52 -25.79 -3.93
CA ALA A 53 -0.69 -25.55 -3.17
C ALA A 53 -0.75 -24.10 -2.65
N HIS A 54 0.40 -23.51 -2.34
CA HIS A 54 0.51 -22.11 -1.97
C HIS A 54 0.05 -21.20 -3.14
N ASP A 55 0.57 -21.43 -4.35
CA ASP A 55 0.19 -20.66 -5.54
C ASP A 55 -1.29 -20.86 -5.92
N ALA A 56 -1.80 -22.08 -5.75
CA ALA A 56 -3.22 -22.36 -5.98
C ALA A 56 -4.11 -21.59 -4.99
N LEU A 57 -3.76 -21.59 -3.71
CA LEU A 57 -4.50 -20.86 -2.69
C LEU A 57 -4.49 -19.34 -2.94
N ALA A 58 -3.39 -18.79 -3.46
CA ALA A 58 -3.31 -17.38 -3.87
C ALA A 58 -4.29 -17.03 -5.01
N ARG A 59 -4.79 -18.03 -5.75
CA ARG A 59 -5.85 -17.90 -6.77
C ARG A 59 -7.21 -18.40 -6.28
N ASN A 60 -7.38 -18.51 -4.95
CA ASN A 60 -8.59 -19.00 -4.29
C ASN A 60 -8.94 -20.49 -4.57
N GLU A 61 -7.95 -21.31 -4.92
CA GLU A 61 -8.11 -22.75 -5.15
C GLU A 61 -7.58 -23.56 -3.95
N THR A 62 -8.48 -24.16 -3.16
CA THR A 62 -8.10 -24.85 -1.91
C THR A 62 -7.76 -26.32 -2.12
N THR A 63 -8.23 -26.92 -3.23
CA THR A 63 -8.13 -28.37 -3.48
C THR A 63 -6.70 -28.93 -3.34
N PRO A 64 -5.63 -28.30 -3.88
CA PRO A 64 -4.27 -28.76 -3.65
C PRO A 64 -3.85 -28.73 -2.17
N GLY A 65 -4.24 -27.68 -1.42
CA GLY A 65 -3.98 -27.57 0.02
C GLY A 65 -4.71 -28.65 0.82
N LEU A 66 -5.97 -28.95 0.48
CA LEU A 66 -6.75 -30.02 1.13
C LEU A 66 -6.14 -31.42 0.93
N ARG A 67 -5.36 -31.62 -0.14
CA ARG A 67 -4.62 -32.87 -0.39
C ARG A 67 -3.35 -32.97 0.46
N ARG A 68 -2.73 -31.84 0.80
CA ARG A 68 -1.51 -31.76 1.62
C ARG A 68 -1.79 -31.87 3.12
N THR A 69 -2.98 -31.51 3.56
CA THR A 69 -3.36 -31.40 4.98
C THR A 69 -4.23 -32.58 5.45
N ARG A 70 -3.72 -33.81 5.37
CA ARG A 70 -4.45 -35.05 5.73
C ARG A 70 -3.86 -35.84 6.90
N GLY A 71 -2.71 -35.43 7.41
CA GLY A 71 -2.00 -36.02 8.54
C GLY A 71 -2.61 -35.67 9.91
N GLY A 72 -3.44 -34.64 10.00
CA GLY A 72 -4.21 -34.33 11.22
C GLY A 72 -3.38 -33.72 12.35
N THR A 73 -2.25 -33.11 12.02
CA THR A 73 -1.45 -32.32 12.97
C THR A 73 -2.17 -31.03 13.36
N PRO A 74 -1.79 -30.37 14.47
CA PRO A 74 -2.29 -29.04 14.82
C PRO A 74 -2.13 -28.02 13.70
N LEU A 75 -0.94 -27.93 13.09
CA LEU A 75 -0.65 -27.04 11.95
C LEU A 75 -1.59 -27.27 10.77
N GLU A 76 -1.77 -28.53 10.38
CA GLU A 76 -2.69 -28.89 9.29
C GLU A 76 -4.14 -28.57 9.63
N THR A 77 -4.54 -28.77 10.89
CA THR A 77 -5.89 -28.47 11.36
C THR A 77 -6.18 -26.97 11.27
N LEU A 78 -5.24 -26.12 11.71
CA LEU A 78 -5.37 -24.67 11.60
C LEU A 78 -5.35 -24.18 10.15
N ALA A 79 -4.48 -24.76 9.30
CA ALA A 79 -4.47 -24.46 7.88
C ALA A 79 -5.81 -24.82 7.21
N ARG A 80 -6.40 -25.97 7.55
CA ARG A 80 -7.73 -26.36 7.05
C ARG A 80 -8.84 -25.43 7.56
N LEU A 81 -8.81 -25.12 8.85
CA LEU A 81 -9.85 -24.33 9.51
C LEU A 81 -9.88 -22.89 8.98
N PHE A 82 -8.73 -22.21 8.97
CA PHE A 82 -8.64 -20.79 8.66
C PHE A 82 -8.36 -20.52 7.18
N LEU A 83 -7.26 -21.06 6.63
CA LEU A 83 -6.81 -20.72 5.27
C LEU A 83 -7.61 -21.41 4.17
N LEU A 84 -7.98 -22.68 4.38
CA LEU A 84 -8.80 -23.46 3.45
C LEU A 84 -10.29 -23.39 3.80
N GLN A 85 -10.65 -22.66 4.86
CA GLN A 85 -12.03 -22.39 5.31
C GLN A 85 -12.93 -23.64 5.35
N THR A 86 -12.36 -24.76 5.78
CA THR A 86 -13.01 -26.06 5.79
C THR A 86 -13.33 -26.48 7.23
N PRO A 87 -14.57 -26.93 7.53
CA PRO A 87 -14.90 -27.47 8.84
C PRO A 87 -13.96 -28.61 9.23
N VAL A 88 -13.54 -28.64 10.49
CA VAL A 88 -12.67 -29.67 11.06
C VAL A 88 -13.36 -30.38 12.22
N PRO A 89 -13.00 -31.64 12.54
CA PRO A 89 -13.53 -32.32 13.71
C PRO A 89 -13.23 -31.55 15.00
N LEU A 90 -14.21 -31.47 15.91
CA LEU A 90 -14.08 -30.77 17.19
C LEU A 90 -12.85 -31.24 18.00
N ALA A 91 -12.59 -32.54 18.01
CA ALA A 91 -11.42 -33.10 18.70
C ALA A 91 -10.08 -32.60 18.12
N ALA A 92 -10.01 -32.40 16.79
CA ALA A 92 -8.83 -31.85 16.14
C ALA A 92 -8.69 -30.35 16.44
N ALA A 93 -9.79 -29.59 16.41
CA ALA A 93 -9.81 -28.19 16.78
C ALA A 93 -9.34 -27.97 18.23
N GLU A 94 -9.82 -28.79 19.18
CA GLU A 94 -9.37 -28.74 20.58
C GLU A 94 -7.89 -29.13 20.74
N ALA A 95 -7.38 -30.07 19.95
CA ALA A 95 -5.96 -30.39 19.96
C ALA A 95 -5.09 -29.24 19.42
N ALA A 96 -5.59 -28.48 18.45
CA ALA A 96 -4.90 -27.35 17.84
C ALA A 96 -5.07 -26.03 18.61
N LEU A 97 -6.18 -25.87 19.33
CA LEU A 97 -6.55 -24.67 20.10
C LEU A 97 -6.98 -25.05 21.53
N PRO A 98 -6.07 -25.57 22.38
CA PRO A 98 -6.45 -26.22 23.64
C PRO A 98 -7.23 -25.31 24.59
N GLY A 99 -8.49 -25.67 24.84
CA GLY A 99 -9.37 -24.94 25.77
C GLY A 99 -9.73 -23.53 25.29
N LEU A 100 -9.69 -23.31 23.98
CA LEU A 100 -10.06 -22.04 23.34
C LEU A 100 -11.28 -22.14 22.44
N VAL A 101 -11.65 -23.31 21.93
CA VAL A 101 -12.73 -23.46 20.93
C VAL A 101 -14.03 -22.83 21.41
N ASP A 102 -14.52 -23.18 22.62
CA ASP A 102 -15.74 -22.61 23.19
C ASP A 102 -15.67 -21.08 23.31
N ARG A 103 -14.51 -20.54 23.71
CA ARG A 103 -14.30 -19.08 23.86
C ARG A 103 -14.28 -18.39 22.50
N LEU A 104 -13.59 -18.96 21.51
CA LEU A 104 -13.57 -18.47 20.14
C LEU A 104 -14.97 -18.52 19.51
N ALA A 105 -15.79 -19.51 19.86
CA ALA A 105 -17.17 -19.60 19.41
C ALA A 105 -18.05 -18.51 20.02
N VAL A 106 -17.89 -18.24 21.33
CA VAL A 106 -18.60 -17.15 22.01
C VAL A 106 -18.25 -15.77 21.44
N GLU A 107 -16.97 -15.54 21.11
CA GLU A 107 -16.51 -14.28 20.50
C GLU A 107 -16.75 -14.22 18.98
N GLY A 108 -17.28 -15.30 18.38
CA GLY A 108 -17.66 -15.34 16.97
C GLY A 108 -16.50 -15.48 15.97
N LEU A 109 -15.32 -15.95 16.41
CA LEU A 109 -14.19 -16.29 15.52
C LEU A 109 -14.43 -17.63 14.82
N VAL A 110 -15.10 -18.56 15.50
CA VAL A 110 -15.49 -19.87 14.96
C VAL A 110 -16.96 -20.14 15.25
N GLU A 111 -17.52 -21.14 14.59
CA GLU A 111 -18.80 -21.75 14.94
C GLU A 111 -18.58 -23.22 15.24
N GLN A 112 -19.26 -23.69 16.28
CA GLN A 112 -19.22 -25.08 16.71
C GLN A 112 -20.57 -25.73 16.43
N SER A 113 -20.54 -26.87 15.76
CA SER A 113 -21.70 -27.74 15.53
C SER A 113 -21.47 -29.09 16.21
N VAL A 114 -22.36 -30.07 16.00
CA VAL A 114 -22.23 -31.40 16.60
C VAL A 114 -21.01 -32.12 16.01
N GLY A 115 -19.89 -32.06 16.71
CA GLY A 115 -18.66 -32.78 16.37
C GLY A 115 -17.73 -32.05 15.39
N GLU A 116 -18.06 -30.84 14.94
CA GLU A 116 -17.26 -30.06 14.00
C GLU A 116 -17.13 -28.59 14.43
N VAL A 117 -16.07 -27.95 13.94
CA VAL A 117 -15.78 -26.52 14.12
C VAL A 117 -15.49 -25.92 12.75
N ALA A 118 -16.12 -24.79 12.44
CA ALA A 118 -15.90 -24.04 11.21
C ALA A 118 -15.45 -22.61 11.54
N ALA A 119 -14.59 -22.02 10.71
CA ALA A 119 -14.18 -20.64 10.89
C ALA A 119 -15.33 -19.67 10.55
N ARG A 120 -15.46 -18.61 11.34
CA ARG A 120 -16.30 -17.43 11.04
C ARG A 120 -15.45 -16.21 10.65
N LEU A 121 -14.18 -16.21 11.06
CA LEU A 121 -13.14 -15.26 10.69
C LEU A 121 -11.90 -16.03 10.22
N ASP A 122 -11.13 -15.45 9.29
CA ASP A 122 -9.82 -15.96 8.91
C ASP A 122 -8.79 -15.56 9.97
N VAL A 123 -7.79 -16.41 10.20
CA VAL A 123 -6.59 -16.11 10.98
C VAL A 123 -5.42 -16.45 10.09
N ARG A 124 -4.77 -15.43 9.54
CA ARG A 124 -3.73 -15.60 8.54
C ARG A 124 -2.35 -15.33 9.13
N PRO A 125 -1.41 -16.29 9.06
CA PRO A 125 -0.02 -16.02 9.39
C PRO A 125 0.59 -15.12 8.31
N TYR A 126 1.41 -14.18 8.73
CA TYR A 126 1.94 -13.15 7.86
C TYR A 126 3.40 -12.85 8.19
N ALA A 127 4.26 -12.94 7.17
CA ALA A 127 5.67 -12.60 7.27
C ALA A 127 5.87 -11.12 6.94
N THR A 128 6.80 -10.49 7.65
CA THR A 128 7.32 -9.16 7.29
C THR A 128 8.78 -9.32 6.88
N ALA A 129 9.23 -8.57 5.87
CA ALA A 129 10.62 -8.60 5.41
C ALA A 129 11.64 -8.15 6.49
N GLN A 130 11.15 -7.59 7.60
CA GLN A 130 11.92 -7.10 8.74
C GLN A 130 11.75 -7.98 10.00
N ALA A 131 11.12 -9.15 9.88
CA ALA A 131 11.11 -10.13 10.97
C ALA A 131 12.53 -10.72 11.07
N GLU A 132 13.36 -10.16 11.96
CA GLU A 132 14.59 -10.83 12.39
C GLU A 132 14.20 -11.86 13.48
N GLY A 133 14.50 -13.14 13.25
CA GLY A 133 14.17 -14.22 14.19
C GLY A 133 12.70 -14.69 14.14
N ASP A 134 12.18 -15.19 15.26
CA ASP A 134 10.86 -15.84 15.38
C ASP A 134 9.67 -14.84 15.46
N GLU A 135 9.81 -13.63 14.90
CA GLU A 135 8.74 -12.63 14.94
C GLU A 135 7.68 -12.89 13.86
N HIS A 136 6.65 -13.62 14.26
CA HIS A 136 5.49 -13.92 13.42
C HIS A 136 4.33 -12.98 13.71
N LEU A 137 3.67 -12.52 12.64
CA LEU A 137 2.40 -11.80 12.74
C LEU A 137 1.23 -12.72 12.38
N TRP A 138 0.11 -12.48 13.04
CA TRP A 138 -1.19 -13.07 12.69
C TRP A 138 -2.22 -11.99 12.49
N VAL A 139 -2.97 -12.06 11.39
CA VAL A 139 -4.02 -11.08 11.09
C VAL A 139 -5.36 -11.80 11.06
N VAL A 140 -6.27 -11.35 11.92
CA VAL A 140 -7.67 -11.77 11.93
C VAL A 140 -8.48 -10.83 11.04
N SER A 141 -9.26 -11.40 10.14
CA SER A 141 -10.15 -10.67 9.24
C SER A 141 -11.39 -11.48 8.92
N ASP A 142 -12.33 -10.93 8.15
CA ASP A 142 -13.39 -11.76 7.59
C ASP A 142 -12.81 -12.81 6.63
N LEU A 143 -13.58 -13.89 6.45
CA LEU A 143 -13.24 -14.97 5.55
C LEU A 143 -13.05 -14.47 4.11
N THR A 144 -12.11 -15.08 3.40
CA THR A 144 -11.89 -14.87 1.97
C THR A 144 -13.14 -15.28 1.20
N PRO A 145 -13.79 -14.33 0.51
CA PRO A 145 -14.96 -14.65 -0.30
C PRO A 145 -14.52 -15.39 -1.57
N GLY A 146 -15.30 -16.40 -1.98
CA GLY A 146 -15.17 -16.97 -3.31
C GLY A 146 -14.15 -18.09 -3.46
N LEU A 147 -13.65 -18.64 -2.36
CA LEU A 147 -12.84 -19.86 -2.38
C LEU A 147 -13.57 -20.98 -3.13
N ASP A 148 -12.85 -21.65 -4.02
CA ASP A 148 -13.33 -22.73 -4.91
C ASP A 148 -14.58 -22.36 -5.73
N GLY A 149 -14.75 -21.08 -6.07
CA GLY A 149 -15.90 -20.58 -6.83
C GLY A 149 -17.20 -20.51 -6.03
N SER A 150 -17.11 -20.58 -4.69
CA SER A 150 -18.27 -20.37 -3.81
C SER A 150 -18.86 -18.97 -3.99
N ALA A 151 -20.16 -18.82 -3.70
CA ALA A 151 -20.83 -17.54 -3.90
C ALA A 151 -20.30 -16.46 -2.94
N ASN A 152 -19.84 -15.35 -3.51
CA ASN A 152 -19.41 -14.15 -2.79
C ASN A 152 -20.62 -13.44 -2.18
N ARG A 153 -20.76 -13.49 -0.85
CA ARG A 153 -21.67 -12.58 -0.12
C ARG A 153 -20.86 -11.76 0.86
N VAL A 154 -20.44 -10.59 0.41
CA VAL A 154 -19.69 -9.62 1.19
C VAL A 154 -20.69 -8.63 1.80
N GLY A 155 -20.75 -8.58 3.13
CA GLY A 155 -21.60 -7.62 3.86
C GLY A 155 -21.08 -6.19 3.78
N THR A 156 -21.92 -5.22 4.14
CA THR A 156 -21.54 -3.79 4.13
C THR A 156 -20.49 -3.44 5.18
N ASP A 157 -20.39 -4.23 6.27
CA ASP A 157 -19.40 -4.10 7.33
C ASP A 157 -18.20 -5.04 7.17
N HIS A 158 -18.06 -5.72 6.02
CA HIS A 158 -16.97 -6.66 5.76
C HIS A 158 -15.60 -6.00 5.93
N VAL A 159 -14.70 -6.72 6.61
CA VAL A 159 -13.32 -6.29 6.88
C VAL A 159 -12.37 -7.20 6.11
N LEU A 160 -11.85 -6.66 5.01
CA LEU A 160 -10.89 -7.35 4.15
C LEU A 160 -9.61 -7.65 4.93
N GLY A 161 -9.09 -8.86 4.76
CA GLY A 161 -7.79 -9.28 5.27
C GLY A 161 -6.64 -8.79 4.40
N ILE A 162 -5.59 -9.60 4.35
CA ILE A 162 -4.37 -9.29 3.61
C ILE A 162 -4.62 -9.47 2.11
N SER A 163 -4.60 -8.36 1.39
CA SER A 163 -4.79 -8.30 -0.07
C SER A 163 -3.53 -7.81 -0.79
N PRO A 164 -3.44 -7.96 -2.12
CA PRO A 164 -2.35 -7.36 -2.90
C PRO A 164 -2.19 -5.86 -2.65
N ALA A 165 -3.29 -5.11 -2.47
CA ALA A 165 -3.22 -3.69 -2.12
C ALA A 165 -2.58 -3.45 -0.75
N SER A 166 -2.96 -4.22 0.27
CA SER A 166 -2.35 -4.11 1.62
C SER A 166 -0.84 -4.42 1.58
N THR A 167 -0.45 -5.44 0.82
CA THR A 167 0.97 -5.77 0.61
C THR A 167 1.70 -4.65 -0.13
N SER A 168 1.14 -4.14 -1.23
CA SER A 168 1.73 -3.04 -1.99
C SER A 168 1.96 -1.78 -1.14
N LEU A 169 0.99 -1.41 -0.28
CA LEU A 169 1.17 -0.28 0.64
C LEU A 169 2.28 -0.57 1.65
N ALA A 170 2.37 -1.80 2.18
CA ALA A 170 3.43 -2.17 3.12
C ALA A 170 4.83 -2.15 2.47
N GLN A 171 4.94 -2.45 1.17
CA GLN A 171 6.18 -2.36 0.37
C GLN A 171 6.52 -0.92 -0.06
N LEU A 172 5.50 -0.07 -0.19
CA LEU A 172 5.62 1.37 -0.46
C LEU A 172 6.07 2.15 0.78
N THR A 173 5.61 1.74 1.96
CA THR A 173 5.75 2.52 3.20
C THR A 173 7.22 2.61 3.64
N VAL A 174 7.75 3.82 3.76
CA VAL A 174 9.09 4.08 4.28
C VAL A 174 9.13 3.79 5.78
N ARG A 175 10.18 3.12 6.23
CA ARG A 175 10.28 2.52 7.56
C ARG A 175 11.39 3.14 8.42
N ASP A 176 11.68 4.42 8.20
CA ASP A 176 12.54 5.19 9.09
C ASP A 176 11.89 5.23 10.49
N GLU A 177 12.69 5.27 11.56
CA GLU A 177 12.17 5.42 12.93
C GLU A 177 11.45 6.77 13.08
N VAL A 178 10.19 6.73 13.50
CA VAL A 178 9.33 7.91 13.65
C VAL A 178 8.67 7.98 15.02
N ALA A 179 8.37 9.20 15.49
CA ALA A 179 7.71 9.35 16.79
C ALA A 179 6.21 8.99 16.70
N THR A 180 5.54 9.43 15.63
CA THR A 180 4.09 9.25 15.47
C THR A 180 3.69 8.93 14.04
N SER A 181 2.84 7.92 13.86
CA SER A 181 2.22 7.60 12.58
C SER A 181 0.70 7.47 12.63
N LEU A 182 0.07 7.62 11.47
CA LEU A 182 -1.37 7.47 11.24
C LEU A 182 -1.64 6.39 10.18
N ASP A 183 -2.44 5.40 10.55
CA ASP A 183 -3.09 4.45 9.64
C ASP A 183 -4.52 4.93 9.36
N LEU A 184 -4.72 5.55 8.19
CA LEU A 184 -5.98 6.17 7.80
C LEU A 184 -6.81 5.19 6.96
N GLY A 185 -7.91 4.70 7.54
CA GLY A 185 -8.71 3.61 6.96
C GLY A 185 -8.13 2.24 7.32
N THR A 186 -7.97 1.98 8.62
CA THR A 186 -7.14 0.87 9.13
C THR A 186 -7.64 -0.53 8.77
N GLY A 187 -8.94 -0.72 8.51
CA GLY A 187 -9.49 -2.03 8.13
C GLY A 187 -9.21 -3.12 9.18
N CYS A 188 -8.50 -4.18 8.81
CA CYS A 188 -8.07 -5.21 9.77
C CYS A 188 -6.87 -4.79 10.63
N GLY A 189 -6.26 -3.63 10.39
CA GLY A 189 -5.12 -3.14 11.17
C GLY A 189 -3.75 -3.56 10.66
N VAL A 190 -3.64 -4.21 9.50
CA VAL A 190 -2.36 -4.73 8.99
C VAL A 190 -1.31 -3.63 8.81
N GLN A 191 -1.70 -2.42 8.39
CA GLN A 191 -0.76 -1.30 8.28
C GLN A 191 -0.36 -0.78 9.66
N ALA A 192 -1.31 -0.64 10.60
CA ALA A 192 -1.00 -0.31 11.99
C ALA A 192 0.01 -1.28 12.63
N LEU A 193 -0.07 -2.58 12.33
CA LEU A 193 0.91 -3.57 12.79
C LEU A 193 2.32 -3.32 12.20
N HIS A 194 2.42 -3.01 10.90
CA HIS A 194 3.71 -2.65 10.28
C HIS A 194 4.29 -1.37 10.87
N LEU A 195 3.44 -0.34 11.04
CA LEU A 195 3.83 0.95 11.60
C LEU A 195 4.31 0.81 13.04
N ALA A 196 3.66 -0.02 13.87
CA ALA A 196 4.03 -0.18 15.28
C ALA A 196 5.46 -0.69 15.50
N ARG A 197 6.11 -1.26 14.47
CA ARG A 197 7.50 -1.76 14.55
C ARG A 197 8.55 -0.65 14.45
N HIS A 198 8.22 0.51 13.86
CA HIS A 198 9.14 1.64 13.66
C HIS A 198 8.53 2.99 14.07
N SER A 199 7.38 2.96 14.74
CA SER A 199 6.70 4.13 15.29
C SER A 199 6.61 4.05 16.81
N GLY A 200 6.93 5.15 17.50
CA GLY A 200 6.71 5.27 18.94
C GLY A 200 5.22 5.24 19.33
N ARG A 201 4.33 5.77 18.46
CA ARG A 201 2.87 5.72 18.60
C ARG A 201 2.21 5.63 17.23
N VAL A 202 1.19 4.78 17.12
CA VAL A 202 0.35 4.64 15.92
C VAL A 202 -1.08 5.03 16.28
N VAL A 203 -1.67 5.96 15.53
CA VAL A 203 -3.12 6.19 15.54
C VAL A 203 -3.73 5.46 14.36
N ALA A 204 -4.73 4.62 14.60
CA ALA A 204 -5.44 3.88 13.59
C ALA A 204 -6.90 4.34 13.55
N THR A 205 -7.38 4.80 12.40
CA THR A 205 -8.73 5.35 12.24
C THR A 205 -9.54 4.58 11.21
N ASP A 206 -10.82 4.37 11.49
CA ASP A 206 -11.79 3.80 10.55
C ASP A 206 -13.21 4.30 10.91
N VAL A 207 -14.11 4.26 9.94
CA VAL A 207 -15.56 4.51 10.14
C VAL A 207 -16.32 3.23 10.47
N ASN A 208 -15.76 2.07 10.11
CA ASN A 208 -16.38 0.77 10.34
C ASN A 208 -16.05 0.28 11.76
N GLN A 209 -17.07 0.25 12.63
CA GLN A 209 -16.95 -0.25 14.00
C GLN A 209 -16.43 -1.69 14.08
N ARG A 210 -16.69 -2.55 13.08
CA ARG A 210 -16.16 -3.92 13.01
C ARG A 210 -14.65 -3.90 12.72
N ALA A 211 -14.20 -3.05 11.79
CA ALA A 211 -12.79 -2.83 11.50
C ALA A 211 -12.05 -2.38 12.76
N LEU A 212 -12.57 -1.36 13.47
CA LEU A 212 -11.98 -0.90 14.74
C LEU A 212 -11.89 -1.99 15.82
N ARG A 213 -12.83 -2.94 15.87
CA ARG A 213 -12.76 -4.08 16.80
C ARG A 213 -11.66 -5.06 16.39
N LEU A 214 -11.57 -5.39 15.09
CA LEU A 214 -10.53 -6.28 14.56
C LEU A 214 -9.14 -5.66 14.66
N THR A 215 -8.97 -4.36 14.40
CA THR A 215 -7.68 -3.67 14.60
C THR A 215 -7.22 -3.77 16.06
N ARG A 216 -8.12 -3.55 17.03
CA ARG A 216 -7.78 -3.73 18.47
C ARG A 216 -7.40 -5.17 18.78
N PHE A 217 -8.20 -6.13 18.31
CA PHE A 217 -7.94 -7.56 18.49
C PHE A 217 -6.58 -7.95 17.89
N ASN A 218 -6.27 -7.48 16.69
CA ASN A 218 -5.00 -7.76 16.01
C ASN A 218 -3.81 -7.06 16.70
N ALA A 219 -3.98 -5.85 17.22
CA ALA A 219 -2.93 -5.20 18.00
C ALA A 219 -2.61 -5.97 19.29
N GLU A 220 -3.64 -6.51 19.98
CA GLU A 220 -3.45 -7.37 21.16
C GLU A 220 -2.87 -8.74 20.78
N LEU A 221 -3.34 -9.37 19.70
CA LEU A 221 -2.84 -10.65 19.19
C LEU A 221 -1.34 -10.59 18.82
N ASN A 222 -0.86 -9.39 18.46
CA ASN A 222 0.51 -9.15 18.02
C ASN A 222 1.38 -8.42 19.04
N ASP A 223 0.93 -8.30 20.29
CA ASP A 223 1.68 -7.65 21.39
C ASP A 223 2.11 -6.20 21.07
N VAL A 224 1.30 -5.45 20.32
CA VAL A 224 1.56 -4.03 19.97
C VAL A 224 0.45 -3.07 20.42
N ALA A 225 -0.49 -3.56 21.23
CA ALA A 225 -1.64 -2.78 21.72
C ALA A 225 -1.25 -1.58 22.62
N ASP A 226 -0.03 -1.54 23.14
CA ASP A 226 0.53 -0.40 23.87
C ASP A 226 0.90 0.77 22.93
N ARG A 227 1.21 0.49 21.66
CA ARG A 227 1.58 1.49 20.64
C ARG A 227 0.42 1.92 19.77
N VAL A 228 -0.62 1.10 19.63
CA VAL A 228 -1.73 1.34 18.69
C VAL A 228 -2.95 1.93 19.41
N GLU A 229 -3.31 3.16 19.02
CA GLU A 229 -4.51 3.87 19.47
C GLU A 229 -5.59 3.84 18.38
N VAL A 230 -6.72 3.18 18.65
CA VAL A 230 -7.80 2.99 17.65
C VAL A 230 -8.95 3.98 17.87
N ARG A 231 -9.26 4.80 16.86
CA ARG A 231 -10.28 5.87 16.92
C ARG A 231 -11.33 5.74 15.80
N ASP A 232 -12.56 6.11 16.14
CA ASP A 232 -13.70 6.13 15.20
C ASP A 232 -13.85 7.50 14.54
N GLY A 233 -14.03 7.50 13.22
CA GLY A 233 -14.54 8.63 12.47
C GLY A 233 -13.98 8.75 11.06
N SER A 234 -14.44 9.78 10.35
CA SER A 234 -14.22 9.93 8.92
C SER A 234 -12.96 10.74 8.62
N PHE A 235 -12.16 10.27 7.66
CA PHE A 235 -10.92 10.94 7.23
C PHE A 235 -10.08 11.42 8.42
N PHE A 236 -9.74 12.70 8.46
CA PHE A 236 -8.93 13.32 9.49
C PHE A 236 -9.73 13.87 10.68
N GLU A 237 -11.05 13.68 10.74
CA GLU A 237 -11.89 14.17 11.85
C GLU A 237 -11.40 13.70 13.23
N PRO A 238 -11.03 12.41 13.44
CA PRO A 238 -10.60 11.91 14.75
C PRO A 238 -9.23 12.42 15.21
N VAL A 239 -8.48 13.07 14.31
CA VAL A 239 -7.10 13.54 14.51
C VAL A 239 -6.98 15.04 14.21
N ARG A 240 -8.10 15.77 14.27
CA ARG A 240 -8.13 17.20 13.97
C ARG A 240 -7.20 17.99 14.90
N GLY A 241 -6.19 18.62 14.31
CA GLY A 241 -5.19 19.41 15.04
C GLY A 241 -3.95 18.61 15.46
N GLU A 242 -3.94 17.29 15.25
CA GLU A 242 -2.74 16.46 15.39
C GLU A 242 -1.94 16.41 14.08
N ARG A 243 -0.64 16.20 14.25
CA ARG A 243 0.33 16.04 13.16
C ARG A 243 1.13 14.75 13.37
N PHE A 244 1.54 14.14 12.26
CA PHE A 244 2.22 12.86 12.21
C PHE A 244 3.47 12.96 11.34
N ASP A 245 4.46 12.15 11.68
CA ASP A 245 5.69 12.02 10.88
C ASP A 245 5.46 11.13 9.66
N LEU A 246 4.53 10.18 9.76
CA LEU A 246 4.15 9.27 8.69
C LEU A 246 2.63 9.04 8.67
N ILE A 247 2.02 9.18 7.50
CA ILE A 247 0.63 8.80 7.24
C ILE A 247 0.65 7.72 6.15
N ALA A 248 0.05 6.57 6.40
CA ALA A 248 -0.17 5.51 5.41
C ALA A 248 -1.66 5.32 5.19
N THR A 249 -2.09 5.18 3.93
CA THR A 249 -3.50 4.98 3.62
C THR A 249 -3.73 4.17 2.36
N ASN A 250 -4.64 3.20 2.48
CA ASN A 250 -5.26 2.49 1.37
C ASN A 250 -6.75 2.85 1.36
N PRO A 251 -7.11 4.05 0.87
CA PRO A 251 -8.48 4.54 0.93
C PRO A 251 -9.42 3.67 0.08
N PRO A 252 -10.74 3.74 0.31
CA PRO A 252 -11.74 3.10 -0.56
C PRO A 252 -11.84 3.84 -1.90
N PHE A 253 -10.83 3.65 -2.76
CA PHE A 253 -10.60 4.39 -4.01
C PHE A 253 -11.35 3.83 -5.23
N VAL A 254 -12.30 2.91 -5.05
CA VAL A 254 -13.09 2.40 -6.19
C VAL A 254 -13.97 3.53 -6.73
N ILE A 255 -13.86 3.75 -8.03
CA ILE A 255 -14.59 4.78 -8.77
C ILE A 255 -15.85 4.12 -9.33
N SER A 256 -16.96 4.27 -8.63
CA SER A 256 -18.25 3.63 -8.96
C SER A 256 -19.40 4.64 -8.98
N PRO A 257 -20.46 4.38 -9.77
CA PRO A 257 -21.70 5.13 -9.66
C PRO A 257 -22.36 4.89 -8.30
N ALA A 258 -23.04 5.92 -7.79
CA ALA A 258 -23.80 5.86 -6.54
C ALA A 258 -25.07 4.99 -6.69
N THR A 259 -24.89 3.67 -6.76
CA THR A 259 -25.97 2.69 -6.72
C THR A 259 -26.17 2.24 -5.27
N GLY A 260 -27.41 2.00 -4.82
CA GLY A 260 -27.77 1.89 -3.39
C GLY A 260 -27.15 0.72 -2.60
N GLU A 261 -26.36 -0.15 -3.23
CA GLU A 261 -25.66 -1.29 -2.59
C GLU A 261 -24.15 -1.00 -2.51
N ARG A 262 -23.70 -0.43 -1.38
CA ARG A 262 -22.31 0.03 -1.20
C ARG A 262 -21.52 -0.94 -0.32
N LEU A 263 -20.32 -1.30 -0.78
CA LEU A 263 -19.32 -1.98 0.04
C LEU A 263 -18.36 -0.93 0.62
N VAL A 264 -18.54 -0.60 1.91
CA VAL A 264 -17.88 0.53 2.58
C VAL A 264 -16.35 0.44 2.54
N TYR A 265 -15.77 -0.76 2.50
CA TYR A 265 -14.31 -0.95 2.47
C TYR A 265 -13.64 -0.53 1.15
N ARG A 266 -14.40 -0.34 0.06
CA ARG A 266 -13.84 -0.03 -1.27
C ARG A 266 -14.53 1.14 -1.98
N ASP A 267 -15.79 1.41 -1.68
CA ASP A 267 -16.56 2.54 -2.21
C ASP A 267 -16.70 3.62 -1.13
N SER A 268 -16.05 4.76 -1.34
CA SER A 268 -16.10 5.90 -0.43
C SER A 268 -17.48 6.56 -0.32
N GLY A 269 -18.38 6.28 -1.27
CA GLY A 269 -19.66 6.96 -1.44
C GLY A 269 -19.53 8.40 -1.96
N LEU A 270 -18.32 8.88 -2.22
CA LEU A 270 -18.03 10.15 -2.88
C LEU A 270 -17.97 9.94 -4.39
N PRO A 271 -18.37 10.93 -5.20
CA PRO A 271 -18.34 10.80 -6.64
C PRO A 271 -16.90 10.76 -7.16
N GLY A 272 -16.62 9.84 -8.09
CA GLY A 272 -15.32 9.79 -8.76
C GLY A 272 -14.21 9.34 -7.81
N ASP A 273 -13.07 10.02 -7.91
CA ASP A 273 -11.85 9.84 -7.12
C ASP A 273 -11.70 10.93 -6.04
N ARG A 274 -12.79 11.59 -5.65
CA ARG A 274 -12.78 12.65 -4.62
C ARG A 274 -12.21 12.21 -3.28
N VAL A 275 -12.37 10.94 -2.91
CA VAL A 275 -11.76 10.38 -1.70
C VAL A 275 -10.23 10.56 -1.69
N VAL A 276 -9.58 10.32 -2.83
CA VAL A 276 -8.13 10.49 -2.98
C VAL A 276 -7.79 11.97 -3.02
N GLU A 277 -8.54 12.78 -3.78
CA GLU A 277 -8.34 14.23 -3.85
C GLU A 277 -8.41 14.88 -2.46
N ASP A 278 -9.45 14.57 -1.67
CA ASP A 278 -9.65 15.12 -0.33
C ASP A 278 -8.50 14.72 0.61
N ILE A 279 -8.02 13.48 0.53
CA ILE A 279 -6.86 13.02 1.30
C ILE A 279 -5.60 13.78 0.89
N VAL A 280 -5.29 13.87 -0.40
CA VAL A 280 -4.09 14.56 -0.92
C VAL A 280 -4.09 16.04 -0.51
N ARG A 281 -5.25 16.70 -0.58
CA ARG A 281 -5.40 18.12 -0.21
C ARG A 281 -5.32 18.36 1.30
N ALA A 282 -5.81 17.42 2.11
CA ALA A 282 -5.85 17.57 3.57
C ALA A 282 -4.57 17.12 4.27
N ALA A 283 -3.89 16.09 3.75
CA ALA A 283 -2.73 15.46 4.37
C ALA A 283 -1.64 16.45 4.83
N PRO A 284 -1.23 17.49 4.05
CA PRO A 284 -0.20 18.43 4.47
C PRO A 284 -0.46 19.14 5.81
N ARG A 285 -1.74 19.33 6.18
CA ARG A 285 -2.11 19.95 7.47
C ARG A 285 -1.88 19.03 8.67
N HIS A 286 -1.79 17.72 8.41
CA HIS A 286 -1.60 16.65 9.38
C HIS A 286 -0.18 16.08 9.36
N LEU A 287 0.75 16.68 8.61
CA LEU A 287 2.15 16.28 8.61
C LEU A 287 2.98 17.20 9.52
N THR A 288 3.94 16.62 10.23
CA THR A 288 5.07 17.37 10.82
C THR A 288 5.96 17.92 9.71
N GLU A 289 6.90 18.82 10.04
CA GLU A 289 7.89 19.28 9.06
C GLU A 289 8.75 18.10 8.59
N GLY A 290 8.89 17.90 7.28
CA GLY A 290 9.57 16.73 6.72
C GLY A 290 8.77 15.42 6.78
N GLY A 291 7.59 15.41 7.42
CA GLY A 291 6.71 14.25 7.52
C GLY A 291 6.15 13.82 6.16
N ARG A 292 5.78 12.53 6.04
CA ARG A 292 5.42 11.88 4.77
C ARG A 292 3.98 11.34 4.79
N CYS A 293 3.31 11.40 3.65
CA CYS A 293 2.02 10.75 3.42
C CYS A 293 2.11 9.83 2.20
N GLN A 294 1.79 8.54 2.37
CA GLN A 294 1.94 7.51 1.35
C GLN A 294 0.59 6.84 1.08
N ILE A 295 0.15 6.96 -0.17
CA ILE A 295 -1.23 6.69 -0.58
C ILE A 295 -1.21 5.70 -1.74
N LEU A 296 -1.94 4.59 -1.62
CA LEU A 296 -2.38 3.84 -2.80
C LEU A 296 -3.62 4.50 -3.38
N ALA A 297 -3.66 4.66 -4.70
CA ALA A 297 -4.74 5.41 -5.33
C ALA A 297 -5.10 4.87 -6.71
N ASN A 298 -6.40 5.00 -7.01
CA ASN A 298 -6.92 5.05 -8.36
C ASN A 298 -7.39 6.47 -8.65
N TRP A 299 -7.26 6.92 -9.90
CA TRP A 299 -7.72 8.24 -10.31
C TRP A 299 -8.31 8.23 -11.73
N VAL A 300 -9.22 9.17 -11.95
CA VAL A 300 -9.83 9.43 -13.25
C VAL A 300 -8.80 10.05 -14.21
N ILE A 301 -8.71 9.47 -15.41
CA ILE A 301 -8.12 10.10 -16.59
C ILE A 301 -9.28 10.64 -17.42
N ALA A 302 -9.43 11.96 -17.42
CA ALA A 302 -10.51 12.65 -18.13
C ALA A 302 -10.11 12.90 -19.59
N ARG A 303 -11.11 12.93 -20.48
CA ARG A 303 -10.89 13.09 -21.94
C ARG A 303 -10.12 14.36 -22.32
N ASP A 304 -10.41 15.47 -21.63
CA ASP A 304 -9.94 16.80 -22.01
C ASP A 304 -8.91 17.37 -21.03
N THR A 305 -8.36 16.55 -20.12
CA THR A 305 -7.39 17.03 -19.12
C THR A 305 -6.33 15.96 -18.87
N PRO A 306 -5.04 16.26 -19.13
CA PRO A 306 -3.94 15.37 -18.78
C PRO A 306 -4.00 14.95 -17.30
N TRP A 307 -3.78 13.67 -17.03
CA TRP A 307 -3.93 13.11 -15.69
C TRP A 307 -2.96 13.75 -14.69
N ASP A 308 -1.74 14.05 -15.14
CA ASP A 308 -0.67 14.66 -14.37
C ASP A 308 -0.98 16.12 -14.04
N GLU A 309 -1.48 16.91 -14.98
CA GLU A 309 -1.96 18.27 -14.72
C GLU A 309 -3.06 18.28 -13.66
N ARG A 310 -4.02 17.35 -13.79
CA ARG A 310 -5.13 17.23 -12.84
C ARG A 310 -4.65 16.87 -11.44
N LEU A 311 -3.80 15.87 -11.28
CA LEU A 311 -3.25 15.47 -9.97
C LEU A 311 -2.32 16.54 -9.38
N ALA A 312 -1.53 17.24 -10.22
CA ALA A 312 -0.69 18.35 -9.78
C ALA A 312 -1.50 19.48 -9.12
N SER A 313 -2.75 19.68 -9.54
CA SER A 313 -3.67 20.66 -8.94
C SER A 313 -4.14 20.30 -7.52
N TRP A 314 -3.97 19.04 -7.09
CA TRP A 314 -4.32 18.57 -5.75
C TRP A 314 -3.21 18.83 -4.74
N ILE A 315 -1.96 18.82 -5.21
CA ILE A 315 -0.76 18.89 -4.39
C ILE A 315 -0.56 20.32 -3.87
N ALA A 316 -0.41 20.44 -2.55
CA ALA A 316 -0.16 21.71 -1.89
C ALA A 316 1.16 22.35 -2.36
N PRO A 317 1.25 23.70 -2.46
CA PRO A 317 2.47 24.39 -2.91
C PRO A 317 3.71 24.11 -2.04
N ASP A 318 3.51 23.82 -0.76
CA ASP A 318 4.53 23.55 0.25
C ASP A 318 4.81 22.05 0.48
N CYS A 319 4.48 21.21 -0.51
CA CYS A 319 4.78 19.79 -0.51
C CYS A 319 5.63 19.37 -1.71
N ASP A 320 6.61 18.50 -1.43
CA ASP A 320 7.16 17.65 -2.47
C ASP A 320 6.16 16.51 -2.76
N ALA A 321 6.12 16.06 -4.01
CA ALA A 321 5.27 14.97 -4.44
C ALA A 321 5.95 14.08 -5.50
N LEU A 322 5.94 12.77 -5.25
CA LEU A 322 6.25 11.73 -6.24
C LEU A 322 4.98 10.92 -6.48
N VAL A 323 4.38 11.12 -7.65
CA VAL A 323 3.23 10.36 -8.13
C VAL A 323 3.70 9.41 -9.22
N VAL A 324 3.30 8.15 -9.14
CA VAL A 324 3.62 7.18 -10.19
C VAL A 324 2.38 6.41 -10.58
N GLN A 325 2.01 6.55 -11.85
CA GLN A 325 1.02 5.74 -12.53
C GLN A 325 1.65 4.41 -12.94
N ARG A 326 1.21 3.32 -12.33
CA ARG A 326 1.69 1.96 -12.58
C ARG A 326 0.94 1.28 -13.71
N GLU A 327 -0.36 1.56 -13.81
CA GLU A 327 -1.24 0.91 -14.77
C GLU A 327 -2.34 1.88 -15.20
N VAL A 328 -2.80 1.69 -16.43
CA VAL A 328 -3.97 2.38 -16.99
C VAL A 328 -4.87 1.31 -17.59
N ILE A 329 -6.13 1.30 -17.18
CA ILE A 329 -7.13 0.41 -17.77
C ILE A 329 -8.32 1.21 -18.27
N ASP A 330 -8.96 0.68 -19.31
CA ASP A 330 -10.17 1.27 -19.87
C ASP A 330 -11.39 1.03 -18.96
N PRO A 331 -12.47 1.81 -19.12
CA PRO A 331 -13.68 1.68 -18.30
C PRO A 331 -14.30 0.28 -18.33
N ALA A 332 -14.27 -0.42 -19.46
CA ALA A 332 -14.87 -1.76 -19.58
C ALA A 332 -14.11 -2.77 -18.71
N ALA A 333 -12.77 -2.82 -18.85
CA ALA A 333 -11.92 -3.66 -18.00
C ALA A 333 -12.04 -3.30 -16.51
N TYR A 334 -12.16 -2.02 -16.18
CA TYR A 334 -12.37 -1.55 -14.81
C TYR A 334 -13.67 -2.09 -14.21
N VAL A 335 -14.78 -2.01 -14.95
CA VAL A 335 -16.09 -2.54 -14.51
C VAL A 335 -16.01 -4.06 -14.30
N GLU A 336 -15.39 -4.79 -15.22
CA GLU A 336 -15.22 -6.25 -15.11
C GLU A 336 -14.48 -6.63 -13.82
N LEU A 337 -13.36 -5.96 -13.56
CA LEU A 337 -12.53 -6.18 -12.38
C LEU A 337 -13.35 -6.03 -11.10
N TRP A 338 -14.06 -4.92 -10.93
CA TRP A 338 -14.76 -4.61 -9.68
C TRP A 338 -16.08 -5.33 -9.49
N LEU A 339 -16.81 -5.64 -10.57
CA LEU A 339 -17.99 -6.52 -10.51
C LEU A 339 -17.60 -7.96 -10.18
N LYS A 340 -16.45 -8.43 -10.69
CA LYS A 340 -15.91 -9.75 -10.32
C LYS A 340 -15.47 -9.80 -8.87
N ASP A 341 -14.74 -8.79 -8.38
CA ASP A 341 -14.37 -8.64 -6.97
C ASP A 341 -15.60 -8.65 -6.05
N ALA A 342 -16.69 -8.00 -6.48
CA ALA A 342 -17.95 -7.95 -5.74
C ALA A 342 -18.72 -9.27 -5.68
N GLY A 343 -18.33 -10.29 -6.46
CA GLY A 343 -19.17 -11.47 -6.68
C GLY A 343 -20.33 -11.27 -7.65
N GLN A 344 -20.45 -10.09 -8.24
CA GLN A 344 -21.57 -9.71 -9.11
C GLN A 344 -21.38 -10.17 -10.56
N HIS A 345 -20.19 -10.67 -10.91
CA HIS A 345 -19.93 -11.29 -12.20
C HIS A 345 -20.51 -12.73 -12.26
N PRO A 346 -21.04 -13.21 -13.40
CA PRO A 346 -21.61 -14.55 -13.52
C PRO A 346 -20.66 -15.70 -13.15
N THR A 347 -19.35 -15.53 -13.41
CA THR A 347 -18.33 -16.52 -13.04
C THR A 347 -18.02 -16.56 -11.54
N THR A 348 -18.51 -15.59 -10.77
CA THR A 348 -18.32 -15.48 -9.31
C THR A 348 -19.65 -15.56 -8.54
N GLY A 349 -20.72 -16.05 -9.19
CA GLY A 349 -22.03 -16.28 -8.57
C GLY A 349 -23.08 -15.20 -8.83
N GLY A 350 -22.77 -14.16 -9.61
CA GLY A 350 -23.72 -13.12 -10.01
C GLY A 350 -24.76 -13.59 -11.02
N GLN A 351 -25.92 -12.91 -11.07
CA GLN A 351 -26.96 -13.21 -12.07
C GLN A 351 -26.66 -12.48 -13.39
N THR A 352 -26.73 -13.18 -14.52
CA THR A 352 -26.37 -12.61 -15.85
C THR A 352 -27.11 -11.32 -16.19
N ARG A 353 -28.42 -11.23 -15.89
CA ARG A 353 -29.20 -10.02 -16.18
C ARG A 353 -28.82 -8.84 -15.29
N ASP A 354 -28.59 -9.09 -14.00
CA ASP A 354 -28.16 -8.06 -13.06
C ASP A 354 -26.76 -7.55 -13.41
N TYR A 355 -25.86 -8.46 -13.77
CA TYR A 355 -24.52 -8.12 -14.28
C TYR A 355 -24.59 -7.19 -15.49
N ALA A 356 -25.33 -7.56 -16.54
CA ALA A 356 -25.45 -6.74 -17.75
C ALA A 356 -26.02 -5.34 -17.47
N TYR A 357 -27.02 -5.26 -16.59
CA TYR A 357 -27.60 -3.98 -16.18
C TYR A 357 -26.59 -3.10 -15.40
N ARG A 358 -25.87 -3.67 -14.43
CA ARG A 358 -24.85 -2.94 -13.67
C ARG A 358 -23.69 -2.49 -14.55
N TYR A 359 -23.26 -3.36 -15.46
CA TYR A 359 -22.19 -3.07 -16.40
C TYR A 359 -22.51 -1.85 -17.26
N ASP A 360 -23.68 -1.88 -17.90
CA ASP A 360 -24.21 -0.77 -18.70
C ASP A 360 -24.39 0.52 -17.89
N THR A 361 -24.84 0.39 -16.63
CA THR A 361 -24.97 1.53 -15.70
C THR A 361 -23.63 2.19 -15.41
N TRP A 362 -22.58 1.40 -15.13
CA TRP A 362 -21.25 1.95 -14.87
C TRP A 362 -20.65 2.59 -16.13
N LEU A 363 -20.76 1.94 -17.29
CA LEU A 363 -20.27 2.50 -18.55
C LEU A 363 -20.96 3.82 -18.91
N SER A 364 -22.29 3.85 -18.83
CA SER A 364 -23.06 5.08 -19.07
C SER A 364 -22.61 6.20 -18.13
N TRP A 365 -22.40 5.89 -16.85
CA TRP A 365 -21.90 6.86 -15.88
C TRP A 365 -20.49 7.36 -16.22
N PHE A 366 -19.56 6.48 -16.60
CA PHE A 366 -18.22 6.88 -17.04
C PHE A 366 -18.26 7.81 -18.26
N GLU A 367 -19.10 7.49 -19.25
CA GLU A 367 -19.32 8.32 -20.44
C GLU A 367 -19.88 9.70 -20.08
N GLU A 368 -20.91 9.75 -19.23
CA GLU A 368 -21.53 11.00 -18.75
C GLU A 368 -20.55 11.87 -17.95
N GLN A 369 -19.63 11.25 -17.20
CA GLN A 369 -18.59 11.96 -16.44
C GLN A 369 -17.37 12.34 -17.30
N GLY A 370 -17.31 11.95 -18.58
CA GLY A 370 -16.17 12.22 -19.45
C GLY A 370 -14.89 11.46 -19.06
N ILE A 371 -15.04 10.29 -18.43
CA ILE A 371 -13.93 9.44 -17.98
C ILE A 371 -13.48 8.56 -19.15
N GLU A 372 -12.22 8.71 -19.56
CA GLU A 372 -11.65 7.96 -20.69
C GLU A 372 -10.90 6.71 -20.23
N ALA A 373 -10.23 6.79 -19.09
CA ALA A 373 -9.51 5.68 -18.50
C ALA A 373 -9.34 5.88 -16.99
N ILE A 374 -8.88 4.83 -16.31
CA ILE A 374 -8.57 4.87 -14.88
C ILE A 374 -7.10 4.56 -14.68
N GLY A 375 -6.39 5.47 -14.01
CA GLY A 375 -5.01 5.28 -13.59
C GLY A 375 -4.94 4.60 -12.22
N PHE A 376 -3.98 3.70 -12.05
CA PHE A 376 -3.67 3.01 -10.80
C PHE A 376 -2.23 3.33 -10.41
N GLY A 377 -1.98 3.56 -9.13
CA GLY A 377 -0.62 3.79 -8.68
C GLY A 377 -0.51 4.28 -7.25
N TRP A 378 0.52 5.08 -7.00
CA TRP A 378 0.82 5.61 -5.68
C TRP A 378 1.07 7.12 -5.72
N ILE A 379 0.74 7.78 -4.61
CA ILE A 379 1.01 9.20 -4.37
C ILE A 379 1.82 9.29 -3.07
N ASN A 380 3.03 9.84 -3.16
CA ASN A 380 3.90 10.08 -2.01
C ASN A 380 4.08 11.58 -1.84
N LEU A 381 3.72 12.10 -0.67
CA LEU A 381 3.86 13.51 -0.32
C LEU A 381 4.87 13.66 0.80
N ARG A 382 5.66 14.75 0.77
CA ARG A 382 6.49 15.18 1.90
C ARG A 382 6.26 16.65 2.18
N ARG A 383 6.04 16.99 3.45
CA ARG A 383 5.86 18.38 3.87
C ARG A 383 7.18 19.13 3.87
N GLY A 384 7.17 20.37 3.36
CA GLY A 384 8.25 21.33 3.53
C GLY A 384 9.00 21.72 2.26
N GLY A 385 8.46 21.50 1.06
CA GLY A 385 9.18 21.62 -0.21
C GLY A 385 8.26 21.94 -1.38
N SER A 386 8.72 21.75 -2.61
CA SER A 386 7.92 22.02 -3.81
C SER A 386 8.31 21.17 -5.02
N ALA A 387 9.15 20.16 -4.85
CA ALA A 387 9.58 19.28 -5.93
C ALA A 387 8.43 18.35 -6.34
N ARG A 388 8.08 18.32 -7.62
CA ARG A 388 6.94 17.54 -8.12
C ARG A 388 7.39 16.68 -9.28
N GLU A 389 7.19 15.39 -9.16
CA GLU A 389 7.47 14.42 -10.21
C GLU A 389 6.27 13.49 -10.36
N LEU A 390 5.67 13.50 -11.54
CA LEU A 390 4.51 12.69 -11.89
C LEU A 390 4.89 11.81 -13.07
N LEU A 391 4.93 10.49 -12.85
CA LEU A 391 5.51 9.53 -13.78
C LEU A 391 4.48 8.53 -14.28
N ALA A 392 4.43 8.32 -15.59
CA ALA A 392 3.88 7.09 -16.16
C ALA A 392 4.97 6.01 -16.13
N TRP A 393 4.81 5.00 -15.26
CA TRP A 393 5.82 3.97 -15.04
C TRP A 393 5.18 2.57 -15.04
N PRO A 394 4.93 1.98 -16.21
CA PRO A 394 4.39 0.61 -16.33
C PRO A 394 5.47 -0.48 -16.17
N TYR A 395 6.74 -0.11 -15.98
CA TYR A 395 7.88 -1.03 -15.95
C TYR A 395 8.06 -1.72 -14.61
N ASP A 396 8.93 -2.73 -14.52
CA ASP A 396 9.24 -3.36 -13.25
C ASP A 396 9.88 -2.39 -12.25
N VAL A 397 9.59 -2.61 -10.98
CA VAL A 397 10.20 -1.91 -9.84
C VAL A 397 10.72 -2.93 -8.84
N GLU A 398 11.77 -2.57 -8.11
CA GLU A 398 12.23 -3.37 -6.98
C GLU A 398 11.16 -3.42 -5.88
N GLN A 399 11.06 -4.56 -5.19
CA GLN A 399 10.17 -4.76 -4.06
C GLN A 399 11.02 -5.23 -2.86
N PRO A 400 10.99 -4.53 -1.70
CA PRO A 400 10.25 -3.28 -1.43
C PRO A 400 10.75 -2.08 -2.24
N ILE A 401 9.82 -1.21 -2.65
CA ILE A 401 10.16 0.05 -3.34
C ILE A 401 10.47 1.20 -2.37
N ALA A 402 10.04 1.08 -1.10
CA ALA A 402 10.16 2.12 -0.08
C ALA A 402 11.56 2.78 0.01
N PRO A 403 12.70 2.03 -0.06
CA PRO A 403 14.02 2.65 -0.02
C PRO A 403 14.23 3.71 -1.13
N ALA A 404 13.81 3.41 -2.36
CA ALA A 404 13.95 4.35 -3.48
C ALA A 404 13.10 5.61 -3.31
N LEU A 405 11.95 5.51 -2.62
CA LEU A 405 11.10 6.66 -2.30
C LEU A 405 11.74 7.54 -1.21
N GLY A 406 12.40 6.91 -0.24
CA GLY A 406 13.22 7.59 0.75
C GLY A 406 14.39 8.33 0.11
N GLU A 407 15.14 7.66 -0.76
CA GLU A 407 16.24 8.25 -1.53
C GLU A 407 15.79 9.45 -2.37
N TRP A 408 14.70 9.30 -3.14
CA TRP A 408 14.12 10.42 -3.93
C TRP A 408 13.76 11.60 -3.03
N SER A 409 13.13 11.32 -1.89
CA SER A 409 12.69 12.34 -0.93
C SER A 409 13.87 13.13 -0.36
N GLU A 410 15.03 12.51 -0.12
CA GLU A 410 16.23 13.23 0.30
C GLU A 410 16.92 13.93 -0.89
N ALA A 411 16.98 13.29 -2.05
CA ALA A 411 17.63 13.83 -3.24
C ALA A 411 17.03 15.16 -3.71
N VAL A 412 15.70 15.33 -3.65
CA VAL A 412 15.03 16.59 -4.00
C VAL A 412 15.41 17.77 -3.09
N ARG A 413 16.05 17.51 -1.93
CA ARG A 413 16.48 18.52 -0.97
C ARG A 413 17.91 18.96 -1.14
N VAL A 414 18.70 18.23 -1.93
CA VAL A 414 20.11 18.54 -2.08
C VAL A 414 20.31 19.57 -3.19
N PRO A 415 20.81 20.78 -2.89
CA PRO A 415 21.19 21.71 -3.93
C PRO A 415 22.41 21.17 -4.68
N VAL A 416 22.25 21.03 -5.99
CA VAL A 416 23.34 20.60 -6.88
C VAL A 416 23.95 21.82 -7.54
N GLY A 417 25.27 21.95 -7.44
CA GLY A 417 26.03 23.04 -8.02
C GLY A 417 27.44 22.61 -8.40
N PRO A 418 28.27 23.53 -8.94
CA PRO A 418 29.62 23.20 -9.40
C PRO A 418 30.52 22.69 -8.28
N GLU A 419 30.29 23.08 -7.04
CA GLU A 419 31.07 22.63 -5.86
C GLU A 419 30.58 21.30 -5.29
N SER A 420 29.46 20.76 -5.78
CA SER A 420 28.92 19.48 -5.31
C SER A 420 29.91 18.35 -5.61
N ARG A 421 30.04 17.41 -4.68
CA ARG A 421 30.78 16.17 -4.85
C ARG A 421 29.75 15.06 -4.88
N LEU A 422 29.75 14.30 -5.96
CA LEU A 422 28.72 13.30 -6.22
C LEU A 422 29.37 11.93 -6.40
N VAL A 423 28.63 10.91 -5.99
CA VAL A 423 29.03 9.50 -6.09
C VAL A 423 28.02 8.77 -6.95
N LEU A 424 28.53 8.05 -7.96
CA LEU A 424 27.75 7.13 -8.78
C LEU A 424 27.18 6.01 -7.92
N ARG A 425 25.87 5.78 -8.02
CA ARG A 425 25.21 4.68 -7.33
C ARG A 425 25.73 3.35 -7.89
N SER A 426 26.11 2.43 -7.00
CA SER A 426 26.83 1.20 -7.36
C SER A 426 26.04 0.20 -8.22
N ASP A 427 24.72 0.36 -8.31
CA ASP A 427 23.83 -0.48 -9.12
C ASP A 427 23.58 0.11 -10.52
N VAL A 428 24.19 1.24 -10.89
CA VAL A 428 24.04 1.79 -12.24
C VAL A 428 24.97 1.05 -13.20
N GLN A 429 24.42 0.58 -14.30
CA GLN A 429 25.16 -0.04 -15.41
C GLN A 429 25.12 0.84 -16.64
N GLN A 430 26.20 0.85 -17.41
CA GLN A 430 26.26 1.51 -18.71
C GLN A 430 26.15 0.47 -19.83
N GLU A 431 25.21 0.68 -20.73
CA GLU A 431 25.07 -0.04 -22.00
C GLU A 431 25.50 0.89 -23.13
N SER A 432 26.42 0.44 -23.99
CA SER A 432 26.88 1.22 -25.15
C SER A 432 26.71 0.40 -26.43
N LEU A 433 26.07 1.00 -27.43
CA LEU A 433 25.87 0.43 -28.75
C LEU A 433 26.59 1.30 -29.79
N GLY A 434 27.34 0.68 -30.69
CA GLY A 434 28.04 1.37 -31.77
C GLY A 434 28.68 0.39 -32.74
N ALA A 435 29.11 0.88 -33.90
CA ALA A 435 29.89 0.07 -34.82
C ALA A 435 31.26 -0.26 -34.19
N PRO A 436 31.76 -1.51 -34.32
CA PRO A 436 33.10 -1.84 -33.83
C PRO A 436 34.17 -0.91 -34.41
N GLY A 437 34.91 -0.22 -33.54
CA GLY A 437 35.96 0.73 -33.92
C GLY A 437 35.50 2.16 -34.18
N ALA A 438 34.21 2.50 -33.93
CA ALA A 438 33.75 3.88 -33.91
C ALA A 438 34.32 4.64 -32.70
N GLU A 439 34.68 5.91 -32.90
CA GLU A 439 35.24 6.79 -31.88
C GLU A 439 34.19 7.12 -30.81
N ASP A 440 32.93 7.32 -31.23
CA ASP A 440 31.77 7.50 -30.36
C ASP A 440 30.73 6.38 -30.55
N PRO A 441 30.12 5.87 -29.47
CA PRO A 441 28.97 4.98 -29.57
C PRO A 441 27.75 5.72 -30.12
N SER A 442 26.94 5.05 -30.93
CA SER A 442 25.67 5.62 -31.44
C SER A 442 24.63 5.81 -30.33
N THR A 443 24.76 5.08 -29.22
CA THR A 443 23.84 5.17 -28.08
C THR A 443 24.56 4.77 -26.79
N ILE A 444 24.39 5.58 -25.74
CA ILE A 444 24.77 5.24 -24.36
C ILE A 444 23.50 5.26 -23.51
N VAL A 445 23.29 4.22 -22.71
CA VAL A 445 22.18 4.13 -21.76
C VAL A 445 22.74 3.83 -20.37
N LEU A 446 22.35 4.65 -19.40
CA LEU A 446 22.58 4.40 -17.98
C LEU A 446 21.34 3.73 -17.41
N ARG A 447 21.51 2.56 -16.78
CA ARG A 447 20.41 1.75 -16.24
C ARG A 447 20.63 1.45 -14.76
N GLN A 448 19.70 1.90 -13.93
CA GLN A 448 19.59 1.47 -12.54
C GLN A 448 19.10 0.01 -12.47
N GLN A 449 19.74 -0.81 -11.65
CA GLN A 449 19.29 -2.19 -11.39
C GLN A 449 18.30 -2.26 -10.20
N ARG A 450 18.25 -1.22 -9.37
CA ARG A 450 17.44 -1.12 -8.15
C ARG A 450 16.41 0.03 -8.18
N GLY A 451 15.46 0.01 -7.25
CA GLY A 451 14.41 1.00 -7.10
C GLY A 451 13.45 1.02 -8.28
N LEU A 452 13.28 2.20 -8.91
CA LEU A 452 12.44 2.35 -10.11
C LEU A 452 13.06 1.71 -11.36
N ARG A 453 14.33 1.27 -11.32
CA ARG A 453 15.05 0.69 -12.46
C ARG A 453 15.06 1.61 -13.69
N ARG A 454 15.29 2.90 -13.46
CA ARG A 454 15.27 3.90 -14.55
C ARG A 454 16.36 3.60 -15.56
N ALA A 455 16.03 3.88 -16.81
CA ALA A 455 16.98 3.94 -17.90
C ALA A 455 16.99 5.37 -18.44
N ARG A 456 18.18 5.93 -18.61
CA ARG A 456 18.39 7.26 -19.17
C ARG A 456 19.34 7.17 -20.34
N GLN A 457 18.93 7.70 -21.49
CA GLN A 457 19.85 7.89 -22.59
C GLN A 457 20.83 9.00 -22.21
N ALA A 458 22.12 8.72 -22.38
CA ALA A 458 23.22 9.62 -22.08
C ALA A 458 23.98 9.97 -23.37
N ASP A 459 24.52 11.17 -23.41
CA ASP A 459 25.57 11.53 -24.35
C ASP A 459 26.95 11.26 -23.72
N THR A 460 28.01 11.53 -24.49
CA THR A 460 29.40 11.30 -24.06
C THR A 460 29.76 12.11 -22.80
N VAL A 461 29.23 13.34 -22.65
CA VAL A 461 29.49 14.20 -21.49
C VAL A 461 28.82 13.63 -20.23
N VAL A 462 27.55 13.24 -20.31
CA VAL A 462 26.83 12.63 -19.19
C VAL A 462 27.47 11.32 -18.77
N ALA A 463 27.82 10.46 -19.72
CA ALA A 463 28.47 9.18 -19.44
C ALA A 463 29.84 9.38 -18.78
N GLY A 464 30.65 10.31 -19.30
CA GLY A 464 31.93 10.68 -18.72
C GLY A 464 31.81 11.27 -17.32
N LEU A 465 30.82 12.16 -17.10
CA LEU A 465 30.57 12.78 -15.80
C LEU A 465 30.18 11.75 -14.76
N VAL A 466 29.20 10.89 -15.10
CA VAL A 466 28.72 9.84 -14.20
C VAL A 466 29.85 8.87 -13.87
N GLY A 467 30.68 8.49 -14.85
CA GLY A 467 31.83 7.62 -14.63
C GLY A 467 32.93 8.23 -13.75
N ALA A 468 33.02 9.56 -13.69
CA ALA A 468 34.01 10.29 -12.87
C ALA A 468 33.47 10.72 -11.48
N CYS A 469 32.19 10.47 -11.19
CA CYS A 469 31.58 10.76 -9.89
C CYS A 469 31.93 9.68 -8.85
N ASP A 470 33.08 9.83 -8.18
CA ASP A 470 33.55 8.99 -7.07
C ASP A 470 33.58 9.72 -5.71
N GLY A 471 33.16 10.99 -5.69
CA GLY A 471 33.20 11.88 -4.52
C GLY A 471 34.51 12.68 -4.36
N GLU A 472 35.56 12.41 -5.14
CA GLU A 472 36.87 13.06 -5.01
C GLU A 472 36.98 14.37 -5.79
N LEU A 473 36.25 14.52 -6.88
CA LEU A 473 36.19 15.76 -7.67
C LEU A 473 34.84 16.45 -7.52
N THR A 474 34.88 17.78 -7.64
CA THR A 474 33.64 18.56 -7.73
C THR A 474 33.04 18.43 -9.13
N VAL A 475 31.72 18.57 -9.24
CA VAL A 475 31.00 18.55 -10.53
C VAL A 475 31.61 19.56 -11.51
N GLY A 476 31.98 20.75 -11.04
CA GLY A 476 32.60 21.79 -11.87
C GLY A 476 34.00 21.41 -12.38
N GLN A 477 34.79 20.67 -11.60
CA GLN A 477 36.09 20.15 -12.06
C GLN A 477 35.92 19.04 -13.10
N ILE A 478 34.95 18.14 -12.91
CA ILE A 478 34.64 17.06 -13.86
C ILE A 478 34.18 17.66 -15.19
N LEU A 479 33.25 18.62 -15.14
CA LEU A 479 32.73 19.28 -16.35
C LEU A 479 33.82 20.05 -17.11
N ASP A 480 34.73 20.74 -16.42
CA ASP A 480 35.86 21.44 -17.07
C ASP A 480 36.80 20.45 -17.78
N ALA A 481 37.13 19.35 -17.12
CA ALA A 481 38.01 18.33 -17.70
C ALA A 481 37.36 17.65 -18.92
N LEU A 482 36.06 17.39 -18.88
CA LEU A 482 35.32 16.84 -20.01
C LEU A 482 35.21 17.84 -21.16
N ALA A 483 35.01 19.13 -20.87
CA ALA A 483 35.01 20.18 -21.89
C ALA A 483 36.35 20.27 -22.61
N GLU A 484 37.47 20.22 -21.88
CA GLU A 484 38.81 20.20 -22.47
C GLU A 484 39.06 18.93 -23.32
N LEU A 485 38.64 17.76 -22.83
CA LEU A 485 38.80 16.48 -23.54
C LEU A 485 38.01 16.42 -24.85
N LEU A 486 36.86 17.09 -24.92
CA LEU A 486 35.93 17.05 -26.04
C LEU A 486 35.98 18.32 -26.93
N ASP A 487 36.93 19.22 -26.68
CA ASP A 487 37.07 20.52 -27.38
C ASP A 487 35.80 21.38 -27.34
N LEU A 488 35.15 21.41 -26.16
CA LEU A 488 33.94 22.20 -25.87
C LEU A 488 34.28 23.45 -25.06
N ASP A 489 33.40 24.46 -25.09
CA ASP A 489 33.52 25.63 -24.23
C ASP A 489 33.19 25.28 -22.76
N PRO A 490 34.10 25.51 -21.79
CA PRO A 490 33.86 25.11 -20.39
C PRO A 490 32.69 25.84 -19.72
N ALA A 491 32.46 27.10 -20.06
CA ALA A 491 31.37 27.88 -19.45
C ALA A 491 30.01 27.40 -19.96
N ALA A 492 29.88 27.19 -21.27
CA ALA A 492 28.68 26.63 -21.89
C ALA A 492 28.41 25.20 -21.38
N THR A 493 29.44 24.36 -21.28
CA THR A 493 29.31 22.98 -20.78
C THR A 493 28.76 22.97 -19.34
N ARG A 494 29.21 23.87 -18.48
CA ARG A 494 28.64 23.99 -17.12
C ARG A 494 27.19 24.44 -17.14
N GLU A 495 26.86 25.46 -17.93
CA GLU A 495 25.51 25.99 -18.03
C GLU A 495 24.52 24.92 -18.51
N ASP A 496 24.91 24.14 -19.52
CA ASP A 496 24.07 23.12 -20.14
C ASP A 496 23.91 21.87 -19.26
N TYR A 497 24.98 21.42 -18.59
CA TYR A 497 24.98 20.14 -17.89
C TYR A 497 24.71 20.24 -16.38
N LEU A 498 24.86 21.39 -15.72
CA LEU A 498 24.49 21.50 -14.30
C LEU A 498 23.01 21.14 -14.02
N PRO A 499 22.03 21.57 -14.82
CA PRO A 499 20.64 21.12 -14.69
C PRO A 499 20.51 19.59 -14.88
N VAL A 500 21.25 19.02 -15.84
CA VAL A 500 21.26 17.57 -16.10
C VAL A 500 21.80 16.79 -14.91
N VAL A 501 22.86 17.27 -14.26
CA VAL A 501 23.41 16.67 -13.04
C VAL A 501 22.41 16.74 -11.88
N ALA A 502 21.70 17.85 -11.74
CA ALA A 502 20.64 17.97 -10.74
C ALA A 502 19.51 16.94 -10.98
N ASP A 503 19.16 16.69 -12.24
CA ASP A 503 18.20 15.64 -12.60
C ASP A 503 18.75 14.25 -12.31
N LEU A 504 20.02 13.96 -12.59
CA LEU A 504 20.65 12.68 -12.27
C LEU A 504 20.65 12.37 -10.76
N VAL A 505 20.83 13.39 -9.92
CA VAL A 505 20.69 13.25 -8.46
C VAL A 505 19.23 12.97 -8.08
N ARG A 506 18.28 13.76 -8.61
CA ARG A 506 16.85 13.59 -8.33
C ARG A 506 16.30 12.23 -8.75
N GLU A 507 16.77 11.72 -9.89
CA GLU A 507 16.42 10.41 -10.44
C GLU A 507 17.16 9.25 -9.75
N GLY A 508 18.14 9.55 -8.89
CA GLY A 508 18.89 8.57 -8.11
C GLY A 508 20.02 7.86 -8.86
N PHE A 509 20.52 8.42 -9.97
CA PHE A 509 21.75 7.92 -10.63
C PHE A 509 23.01 8.34 -9.86
N LEU A 510 22.96 9.53 -9.25
CA LEU A 510 24.02 10.10 -8.45
C LEU A 510 23.51 10.36 -7.03
N SER A 511 24.41 10.25 -6.05
CA SER A 511 24.18 10.57 -4.64
C SER A 511 25.22 11.57 -4.16
N VAL A 512 24.96 12.26 -3.05
CA VAL A 512 25.83 13.31 -2.48
C VAL A 512 26.65 12.77 -1.33
#